data_AF-A0A8B8A5S2-F1
#
_entry.id   AF-A0A8B8A5S2-F1
#
_cell.length_a   1.000
_cell.length_b   1.000
_cell.length_c   1.000
_cell.angle_alpha   90.00
_cell.angle_beta   90.00
_cell.angle_gamma   90.00
#
_symmetry.space_group_name_H-M   'P 1'
#
loop_
_entity.id
_entity.type
_entity.pdbx_description
1 polymer ?
#
loop_
_entity_poly.entity_id
_entity_poly.type
_entity_poly.pdbx_seq_one_letter_code
_entity_poly.pdbx_strand_id
1 'polypeptide(L)'
;MMHSVGGCPNNLTELETRSNRLGCGNDKYGNNQYICLPNVDKTSLTELCYDGIMGMVAKGNCLEISDGSLVLRNCTSFKFGCPGEHIRNNEFYKYPACQTIDTKSRCYVLDSSCKKSDVSDEAVNDINCTVLSLLFVITLGALLMFIFFSIVFRCCRDHIKPEISDKSTPYPSTSLFPDVYETNRKLKSPSFGLIPHSGSDSMLLNCDDKSRKY
;
A
#
# COMPACT_ATOMS: atom_id res chain seq x y z
N MET A 1 33.49 -13.28 21.93
CA MET A 1 33.21 -11.98 21.26
C MET A 1 31.80 -12.02 20.69
N MET A 2 31.12 -10.88 20.56
CA MET A 2 29.68 -10.80 20.30
C MET A 2 29.43 -9.86 19.13
N HIS A 3 28.71 -10.33 18.10
CA HIS A 3 28.60 -9.65 16.80
C HIS A 3 27.14 -9.51 16.35
N SER A 4 26.71 -8.29 16.02
CA SER A 4 25.40 -8.06 15.40
C SER A 4 25.36 -8.62 13.98
N VAL A 5 24.26 -9.27 13.60
CA VAL A 5 24.06 -9.86 12.27
C VAL A 5 22.67 -9.55 11.71
N GLY A 6 22.53 -9.59 10.38
CA GLY A 6 21.24 -9.36 9.70
C GLY A 6 20.28 -10.55 9.73
N GLY A 7 20.75 -11.73 10.12
CA GLY A 7 19.97 -12.97 10.14
C GLY A 7 20.73 -14.08 10.87
N CYS A 8 20.00 -14.99 11.52
CA CYS A 8 20.55 -16.17 12.18
C CYS A 8 20.35 -17.44 11.33
N PRO A 9 21.15 -18.50 11.57
CA PRO A 9 20.98 -19.77 10.87
C PRO A 9 19.59 -20.38 10.98
N ASN A 10 19.04 -20.78 9.82
CA ASN A 10 17.76 -21.47 9.71
C ASN A 10 17.91 -23.01 9.55
N ASN A 11 19.13 -23.52 9.50
CA ASN A 11 19.45 -24.94 9.36
C ASN A 11 20.81 -25.28 10.00
N LEU A 12 21.07 -26.58 10.21
CA LEU A 12 22.29 -27.08 10.85
C LEU A 12 23.56 -26.75 10.05
N THR A 13 23.54 -26.90 8.72
CA THR A 13 24.71 -26.65 7.86
C THR A 13 25.15 -25.18 7.91
N GLU A 14 24.21 -24.23 7.93
CA GLU A 14 24.55 -22.81 8.12
C GLU A 14 25.09 -22.55 9.54
N LEU A 15 24.51 -23.18 10.57
CA LEU A 15 24.98 -23.07 11.95
C LEU A 15 26.43 -23.54 12.08
N GLU A 16 26.75 -24.73 11.57
CA GLU A 16 28.11 -25.28 11.58
C GLU A 16 29.08 -24.41 10.78
N THR A 17 28.65 -23.91 9.60
CA THR A 17 29.46 -23.00 8.77
C THR A 17 29.81 -21.71 9.52
N ARG A 18 28.83 -21.09 10.21
CA ARG A 18 29.06 -19.87 10.98
C ARG A 18 29.85 -20.11 12.26
N SER A 19 29.59 -21.23 12.95
CA SER A 19 30.39 -21.70 14.09
C SER A 19 31.86 -21.81 13.73
N ASN A 20 32.18 -22.49 12.62
CA ASN A 20 33.53 -22.68 12.14
C ASN A 20 34.18 -21.34 11.74
N ARG A 21 33.43 -20.45 11.08
CA ARG A 21 33.89 -19.08 10.74
C ARG A 21 34.23 -18.26 11.97
N LEU A 22 33.46 -18.38 13.05
CA LEU A 22 33.64 -17.63 14.29
C LEU A 22 34.63 -18.31 15.26
N GLY A 23 35.08 -19.53 14.95
CA GLY A 23 36.00 -20.31 15.78
C GLY A 23 35.37 -20.85 17.07
N CYS A 24 34.06 -21.10 17.10
CA CYS A 24 33.39 -21.61 18.30
C CYS A 24 33.76 -23.08 18.57
N GLY A 25 33.95 -23.41 19.84
CA GLY A 25 34.22 -24.76 20.30
C GLY A 25 32.96 -25.60 20.54
N ASN A 26 33.13 -26.66 21.32
CA ASN A 26 32.04 -27.45 21.87
C ASN A 26 32.11 -27.42 23.40
N ASP A 27 30.96 -27.54 24.06
CA ASP A 27 30.91 -27.69 25.51
C ASP A 27 31.46 -29.05 25.96
N LYS A 28 31.54 -29.28 27.28
CA LYS A 28 32.06 -30.54 27.85
C LYS A 28 31.24 -31.80 27.49
N TYR A 29 30.09 -31.65 26.83
CA TYR A 29 29.23 -32.74 26.37
C TYR A 29 29.24 -32.88 24.84
N GLY A 30 30.08 -32.11 24.12
CA GLY A 30 30.18 -32.14 22.67
C GLY A 30 29.09 -31.34 21.93
N ASN A 31 28.36 -30.46 22.62
CA ASN A 31 27.41 -29.57 21.96
C ASN A 31 28.13 -28.33 21.41
N ASN A 32 27.87 -28.00 20.13
CA ASN A 32 28.38 -26.78 19.51
C ASN A 32 28.01 -25.52 20.32
N GLN A 33 29.02 -24.68 20.62
CA GLN A 33 28.88 -23.48 21.45
C GLN A 33 28.47 -22.20 20.70
N TYR A 34 28.34 -22.24 19.38
CA TYR A 34 27.81 -21.12 18.59
C TYR A 34 26.33 -20.89 18.90
N ILE A 35 25.96 -19.64 19.18
CA ILE A 35 24.57 -19.19 19.25
C ILE A 35 24.35 -18.03 18.27
N CYS A 36 23.12 -17.90 17.79
CA CYS A 36 22.64 -16.68 17.16
C CYS A 36 21.18 -16.43 17.58
N LEU A 37 20.94 -15.34 18.29
CA LEU A 37 19.65 -15.05 18.93
C LEU A 37 19.35 -13.54 18.90
N PRO A 38 18.08 -13.13 19.07
CA PRO A 38 17.74 -11.75 19.41
C PRO A 38 18.41 -11.30 20.72
N ASN A 39 18.80 -10.03 20.77
CA ASN A 39 19.06 -9.39 22.05
C ASN A 39 17.75 -9.12 22.81
N VAL A 40 17.82 -8.86 24.12
CA VAL A 40 16.65 -8.57 24.97
C VAL A 40 15.84 -7.37 24.50
N ASP A 41 16.48 -6.31 24.01
CA ASP A 41 15.83 -5.09 23.50
C ASP A 41 15.15 -5.26 22.12
N LYS A 42 15.31 -6.42 21.47
CA LYS A 42 14.86 -6.71 20.10
C LYS A 42 15.40 -5.72 19.05
N THR A 43 16.54 -5.09 19.31
CA THR A 43 17.14 -4.11 18.38
C THR A 43 18.01 -4.76 17.31
N SER A 44 18.54 -5.96 17.57
CA SER A 44 19.31 -6.75 16.59
C SER A 44 19.30 -8.25 16.90
N LEU A 45 19.68 -9.03 15.89
CA LEU A 45 20.15 -10.40 16.06
C LEU A 45 21.65 -10.39 16.31
N THR A 46 22.13 -11.29 17.16
CA THR A 46 23.53 -11.32 17.61
C THR A 46 24.05 -12.74 17.62
N GLU A 47 25.23 -12.95 17.04
CA GLU A 47 25.98 -14.22 17.11
C GLU A 47 27.20 -14.11 18.05
N LEU A 48 27.45 -15.18 18.81
CA LEU A 48 28.61 -15.31 19.69
C LEU A 48 28.95 -16.79 19.95
N CYS A 49 30.18 -17.04 20.39
CA CYS A 49 30.54 -18.33 20.99
C CYS A 49 30.25 -18.26 22.50
N TYR A 50 29.32 -19.09 22.97
CA TYR A 50 28.91 -19.14 24.37
C TYR A 50 29.90 -19.98 25.18
N ASP A 51 30.42 -19.45 26.28
CA ASP A 51 31.44 -20.08 27.11
C ASP A 51 30.87 -21.09 28.13
N GLY A 52 29.56 -21.08 28.33
CA GLY A 52 28.85 -22.00 29.23
C GLY A 52 28.50 -23.36 28.62
N ILE A 53 27.73 -24.13 29.40
CA ILE A 53 27.15 -25.41 29.00
C ILE A 53 25.90 -25.19 28.15
N MET A 54 25.75 -25.94 27.05
CA MET A 54 24.53 -25.90 26.25
C MET A 54 23.40 -26.67 26.94
N GLY A 55 22.66 -25.93 27.75
CA GLY A 55 21.50 -26.43 28.50
C GLY A 55 20.25 -26.65 27.65
N MET A 56 19.13 -26.79 28.35
CA MET A 56 17.80 -26.96 27.77
C MET A 56 16.99 -25.67 27.91
N VAL A 57 16.37 -25.21 26.82
CA VAL A 57 15.31 -24.22 26.80
C VAL A 57 14.01 -24.89 27.24
N ALA A 58 13.29 -24.28 28.18
CA ALA A 58 11.98 -24.78 28.61
C ALA A 58 10.91 -24.54 27.53
N LYS A 59 10.03 -25.53 27.30
CA LYS A 59 8.89 -25.39 26.37
C LYS A 59 8.08 -24.10 26.61
N GLY A 60 7.51 -23.54 25.56
CA GLY A 60 6.81 -22.26 25.60
C GLY A 60 7.72 -21.04 25.66
N ASN A 61 9.04 -21.20 25.50
CA ASN A 61 10.00 -20.09 25.54
C ASN A 61 10.94 -20.07 24.32
N CYS A 62 11.25 -18.86 23.87
CA CYS A 62 12.41 -18.55 23.07
C CYS A 62 13.62 -18.25 23.96
N LEU A 63 14.79 -18.16 23.34
CA LEU A 63 16.07 -17.83 23.98
C LEU A 63 16.56 -16.48 23.45
N GLU A 64 17.11 -15.65 24.33
CA GLU A 64 17.59 -14.30 24.01
C GLU A 64 18.96 -14.03 24.66
N ILE A 65 19.70 -13.05 24.15
CA ILE A 65 20.99 -12.62 24.71
C ILE A 65 20.82 -11.33 25.52
N SER A 66 21.26 -11.35 26.78
CA SER A 66 21.42 -10.19 27.66
C SER A 66 22.88 -10.15 28.12
N ASP A 67 23.67 -9.18 27.65
CA ASP A 67 25.07 -8.99 28.05
C ASP A 67 25.94 -10.27 27.96
N GLY A 68 25.76 -11.05 26.88
CA GLY A 68 26.44 -12.33 26.67
C GLY A 68 25.82 -13.52 27.41
N SER A 69 24.93 -13.29 28.38
CA SER A 69 24.16 -14.32 29.07
C SER A 69 22.90 -14.71 28.29
N LEU A 70 22.45 -15.95 28.50
CA LEU A 70 21.25 -16.51 27.88
C LEU A 70 20.04 -16.35 28.81
N VAL A 71 18.94 -15.77 28.31
CA VAL A 71 17.68 -15.60 29.06
C VAL A 71 16.48 -16.20 28.33
N LEU A 72 15.49 -16.68 29.09
CA LEU A 72 14.27 -17.27 28.56
C LEU A 72 13.19 -16.20 28.36
N ARG A 73 12.52 -16.22 27.22
CA ARG A 73 11.36 -15.37 26.91
C ARG A 73 10.15 -16.22 26.57
N ASN A 74 9.05 -16.03 27.29
CA ASN A 74 7.78 -16.69 26.93
C ASN A 74 7.33 -16.27 25.52
N CYS A 75 6.99 -17.26 24.69
CA CYS A 75 6.49 -17.08 23.32
C CYS A 75 5.08 -17.68 23.10
N THR A 76 4.35 -18.01 24.17
CA THR A 76 3.03 -18.64 24.07
C THR A 76 1.96 -17.74 23.44
N SER A 77 2.24 -16.43 23.38
CA SER A 77 1.51 -15.40 22.64
C SER A 77 1.75 -15.43 21.12
N PHE A 78 2.66 -16.26 20.62
CA PHE A 78 2.95 -16.33 19.18
C PHE A 78 1.84 -17.04 18.43
N LYS A 79 1.51 -16.54 17.24
CA LYS A 79 0.54 -17.16 16.31
C LYS A 79 0.93 -18.59 15.93
N PHE A 80 2.24 -18.87 15.80
CA PHE A 80 2.80 -20.20 15.58
C PHE A 80 4.32 -20.19 15.83
N GLY A 81 4.93 -21.38 15.91
CA GLY A 81 6.39 -21.55 15.91
C GLY A 81 7.10 -21.38 17.27
N CYS A 82 6.38 -21.15 18.36
CA CYS A 82 6.92 -21.27 19.71
C CYS A 82 7.19 -22.75 20.07
N PRO A 83 8.30 -23.12 20.75
CA PRO A 83 8.61 -24.52 21.06
C PRO A 83 7.55 -25.20 21.95
N GLY A 84 6.95 -26.29 21.45
CA GLY A 84 6.01 -27.11 22.23
C GLY A 84 6.67 -28.06 23.23
N GLU A 85 7.97 -28.32 23.06
CA GLU A 85 8.77 -29.27 23.84
C GLU A 85 10.04 -28.60 24.37
N HIS A 86 10.78 -29.30 25.23
CA HIS A 86 12.09 -28.84 25.71
C HIS A 86 13.14 -29.07 24.62
N ILE A 87 13.93 -28.05 24.31
CA ILE A 87 14.91 -28.08 23.21
C ILE A 87 16.29 -27.72 23.74
N ARG A 88 17.37 -28.12 23.06
CA ARG A 88 18.72 -27.68 23.46
C ARG A 88 18.99 -26.26 22.99
N ASN A 89 19.81 -25.52 23.74
CA ASN A 89 20.18 -24.14 23.38
C ASN A 89 20.80 -24.02 21.98
N ASN A 90 21.57 -25.02 21.53
CA ASN A 90 22.18 -25.07 20.19
C ASN A 90 21.22 -25.50 19.07
N GLU A 91 19.95 -25.80 19.38
CA GLU A 91 18.92 -26.16 18.40
C GLU A 91 17.99 -24.98 18.04
N PHE A 92 18.38 -23.74 18.39
CA PHE A 92 17.62 -22.51 18.11
C PHE A 92 17.24 -22.34 16.63
N TYR A 93 18.01 -22.91 15.69
CA TYR A 93 17.75 -22.90 14.26
C TYR A 93 16.44 -23.63 13.87
N LYS A 94 15.98 -24.58 14.68
CA LYS A 94 14.71 -25.30 14.47
C LYS A 94 13.48 -24.41 14.67
N TYR A 95 13.63 -23.22 15.27
CA TYR A 95 12.53 -22.31 15.60
C TYR A 95 12.76 -20.89 15.05
N PRO A 96 12.63 -20.67 13.72
CA PRO A 96 12.79 -19.34 13.10
C PRO A 96 11.87 -18.26 13.69
N ALA A 97 10.72 -18.64 14.25
CA ALA A 97 9.84 -17.74 15.00
C ALA A 97 10.56 -17.03 16.15
N CYS A 98 11.43 -17.74 16.89
CA CYS A 98 12.26 -17.20 17.96
C CYS A 98 13.44 -16.34 17.47
N GLN A 99 13.60 -16.17 16.15
CA GLN A 99 14.61 -15.34 15.52
C GLN A 99 14.00 -14.16 14.74
N THR A 100 12.67 -14.15 14.55
CA THR A 100 12.02 -13.18 13.66
C THR A 100 11.49 -11.98 14.46
N ILE A 101 12.29 -10.91 14.50
CA ILE A 101 12.01 -9.68 15.26
C ILE A 101 11.76 -8.47 14.34
N ASP A 102 10.88 -7.57 14.79
CA ASP A 102 10.77 -6.20 14.28
C ASP A 102 11.63 -5.30 15.16
N THR A 103 12.69 -4.72 14.58
CA THR A 103 13.65 -3.88 15.31
C THR A 103 13.16 -2.45 15.53
N LYS A 104 12.12 -2.00 14.80
CA LYS A 104 11.45 -0.71 15.02
C LYS A 104 10.44 -0.83 16.17
N SER A 105 9.58 -1.85 16.08
CA SER A 105 8.52 -2.13 17.07
C SER A 105 9.04 -2.86 18.32
N ARG A 106 10.31 -3.30 18.30
CA ARG A 106 11.03 -4.03 19.37
C ARG A 106 10.27 -5.24 19.90
N CYS A 107 9.74 -6.06 19.00
CA CYS A 107 8.94 -7.23 19.33
C CYS A 107 9.13 -8.37 18.32
N TYR A 108 8.67 -9.58 18.68
CA TYR A 108 8.65 -10.72 17.77
C TYR A 108 7.51 -10.60 16.77
N VAL A 109 7.79 -10.69 15.46
CA VAL A 109 6.80 -10.47 14.38
C VAL A 109 5.59 -11.41 14.47
N LEU A 110 5.75 -12.57 15.10
CA LEU A 110 4.69 -13.56 15.30
C LEU A 110 3.92 -13.42 16.62
N ASP A 111 4.36 -12.57 17.55
CA ASP A 111 3.63 -12.29 18.79
C ASP A 111 2.32 -11.55 18.48
N SER A 112 1.22 -12.00 19.08
CA SER A 112 -0.06 -11.31 19.12
C SER A 112 0.03 -9.81 19.49
N SER A 113 0.94 -9.41 20.37
CA SER A 113 1.11 -8.02 20.80
C SER A 113 1.97 -7.19 19.84
N CYS A 114 2.71 -7.83 18.93
CA CYS A 114 3.57 -7.16 17.97
C CYS A 114 2.73 -6.64 16.80
N LYS A 115 2.11 -5.48 17.03
CA LYS A 115 1.54 -4.69 15.95
C LYS A 115 2.68 -4.29 15.01
N LYS A 116 2.54 -4.58 13.72
CA LYS A 116 3.31 -3.85 12.72
C LYS A 116 2.94 -2.38 12.88
N SER A 117 3.94 -1.50 12.95
CA SER A 117 3.70 -0.08 12.77
C SER A 117 3.30 0.13 11.31
N ASP A 118 1.99 0.10 11.04
CA ASP A 118 1.44 0.40 9.71
C ASP A 118 1.71 1.88 9.42
N VAL A 119 2.76 2.11 8.64
CA VAL A 119 3.11 3.42 8.08
C VAL A 119 2.10 3.73 6.98
N SER A 120 0.87 4.11 7.37
CA SER A 120 -0.16 4.57 6.43
C SER A 120 -1.34 5.35 7.01
N ASP A 121 -1.71 5.23 8.29
CA ASP A 121 -3.01 5.80 8.74
C ASP A 121 -3.01 7.31 9.00
N GLU A 122 -1.88 7.91 9.43
CA GLU A 122 -1.80 9.36 9.65
C GLU A 122 -1.71 10.15 8.33
N ALA A 123 -0.88 9.69 7.39
CA ALA A 123 -0.68 10.38 6.11
C ALA A 123 -1.90 10.32 5.16
N VAL A 124 -2.70 9.25 5.21
CA VAL A 124 -3.88 9.09 4.33
C VAL A 124 -5.04 10.00 4.75
N ASN A 125 -5.23 10.23 6.05
CA ASN A 125 -6.29 11.13 6.54
C ASN A 125 -6.02 12.60 6.18
N ASP A 126 -4.78 13.07 6.28
CA ASP A 126 -4.41 14.44 5.91
C ASP A 126 -4.63 14.73 4.41
N ILE A 127 -4.31 13.76 3.54
CA ILE A 127 -4.55 13.87 2.09
C ILE A 127 -6.06 13.91 1.80
N ASN A 128 -6.86 13.05 2.43
CA ASN A 128 -8.31 13.04 2.21
C ASN A 128 -8.99 14.32 2.73
N CYS A 129 -8.56 14.85 3.87
CA CYS A 129 -9.12 16.07 4.46
C CYS A 129 -8.82 17.32 3.59
N THR A 130 -7.60 17.42 3.07
CA THR A 130 -7.20 18.55 2.20
C THR A 130 -7.92 18.52 0.85
N VAL A 131 -8.07 17.34 0.22
CA VAL A 131 -8.83 17.18 -1.02
C VAL A 131 -10.31 17.52 -0.84
N LEU A 132 -10.95 17.05 0.24
CA LEU A 132 -12.36 17.32 0.52
C LEU A 132 -12.62 18.82 0.71
N SER A 133 -11.72 19.53 1.41
CA SER A 133 -11.80 20.98 1.61
C SER A 133 -11.73 21.75 0.28
N LEU A 134 -10.83 21.37 -0.63
CA LEU A 134 -10.70 22.03 -1.94
C LEU A 134 -11.95 21.86 -2.80
N LEU A 135 -12.53 20.66 -2.83
CA LEU A 135 -13.78 20.39 -3.56
C LEU A 135 -14.95 21.24 -3.03
N PHE A 136 -15.06 21.40 -1.71
CA PHE A 136 -16.10 22.24 -1.09
C PHE A 136 -15.97 23.72 -1.49
N VAL A 137 -14.75 24.28 -1.48
CA VAL A 137 -14.50 25.67 -1.89
C VAL A 137 -14.86 25.90 -3.36
N ILE A 138 -14.50 24.98 -4.25
CA ILE A 138 -14.80 25.08 -5.69
C ILE A 138 -16.31 25.04 -5.94
N THR A 139 -17.04 24.14 -5.28
CA THR A 139 -18.50 24.02 -5.45
C THR A 139 -19.26 25.26 -4.95
N LEU A 140 -18.88 25.82 -3.79
CA LEU A 140 -19.46 27.09 -3.31
C LEU A 140 -19.19 28.25 -4.27
N GLY A 141 -17.96 28.38 -4.77
CA GLY A 141 -17.59 29.41 -5.74
C GLY A 141 -18.41 29.32 -7.03
N ALA A 142 -18.58 28.12 -7.58
CA ALA A 142 -19.39 27.87 -8.77
C ALA A 142 -20.86 28.26 -8.55
N LEU A 143 -21.47 27.88 -7.42
CA LEU A 143 -22.85 28.22 -7.09
C LEU A 143 -23.07 29.74 -7.00
N LEU A 144 -22.16 30.48 -6.37
CA LEU A 144 -22.23 31.94 -6.29
C LEU A 144 -22.13 32.59 -7.68
N MET A 145 -21.27 32.08 -8.56
CA MET A 145 -21.17 32.54 -9.95
C MET A 145 -22.46 32.27 -10.75
N PHE A 146 -23.08 31.10 -10.60
CA PHE A 146 -24.37 30.79 -11.23
C PHE A 146 -25.51 31.68 -10.71
N ILE A 147 -25.55 31.98 -9.40
CA ILE A 147 -26.53 32.89 -8.80
C ILE A 147 -26.32 34.31 -9.36
N PHE A 148 -25.09 34.81 -9.38
CA PHE A 148 -24.77 36.13 -9.93
C PHE A 148 -25.17 36.24 -11.42
N PHE A 149 -24.81 35.26 -12.24
CA PHE A 149 -25.19 35.22 -13.65
C PHE A 149 -26.73 35.15 -13.84
N SER A 150 -27.42 34.41 -12.98
CA SER A 150 -28.90 34.33 -12.98
C SER A 150 -29.56 35.66 -12.60
N ILE A 151 -28.98 36.41 -11.68
CA ILE A 151 -29.44 37.76 -11.30
C ILE A 151 -29.20 38.72 -12.47
N VAL A 152 -27.99 38.77 -13.03
CA VAL A 152 -27.66 39.61 -14.19
C VAL A 152 -28.59 39.30 -15.37
N PHE A 153 -28.81 38.01 -15.70
CA PHE A 153 -29.70 37.60 -16.78
C PHE A 153 -31.16 38.03 -16.54
N ARG A 154 -31.65 37.98 -15.29
CA ARG A 154 -32.99 38.50 -14.94
C ARG A 154 -33.05 40.02 -15.11
N CYS A 155 -32.10 40.77 -14.56
CA CYS A 155 -32.04 42.22 -14.72
C CYS A 155 -31.94 42.66 -16.20
N CYS A 156 -31.10 42.00 -17.00
CA CYS A 156 -31.01 42.25 -18.44
C CYS A 156 -32.33 41.95 -19.18
N ARG A 157 -33.05 40.91 -18.78
CA ARG A 157 -34.35 40.56 -19.37
C ARG A 157 -35.44 41.56 -19.00
N ASP A 158 -35.44 42.08 -17.77
CA ASP A 158 -36.43 43.05 -17.30
C ASP A 158 -36.27 44.43 -17.98
N HIS A 159 -35.07 44.75 -18.49
CA HIS A 159 -34.83 45.90 -19.36
C HIS A 159 -35.25 45.71 -20.84
N ILE A 160 -35.58 44.48 -21.29
CA ILE A 160 -36.04 44.20 -22.65
C ILE A 160 -37.54 43.87 -22.59
N LYS A 161 -38.35 44.91 -22.36
CA LYS A 161 -39.80 44.86 -22.53
C LYS A 161 -40.20 45.84 -23.64
N PRO A 162 -40.45 45.37 -24.88
CA PRO A 162 -40.79 46.25 -25.98
C PRO A 162 -42.16 46.89 -25.75
N GLU A 163 -42.22 48.22 -25.90
CA GLU A 163 -43.47 48.98 -25.87
C GLU A 163 -44.20 48.78 -27.21
N ILE A 164 -45.33 48.08 -27.18
CA ILE A 164 -46.18 47.87 -28.37
C ILE A 164 -47.11 49.08 -28.48
N SER A 165 -46.73 50.04 -29.32
CA SER A 165 -47.62 51.12 -29.75
C SER A 165 -48.33 50.71 -31.04
N ASP A 166 -49.65 50.56 -30.97
CA ASP A 166 -50.51 50.22 -32.10
C ASP A 166 -50.78 51.46 -32.97
N LYS A 167 -50.58 51.33 -34.30
CA LYS A 167 -51.14 52.26 -35.28
C LYS A 167 -51.19 51.66 -36.69
N SER A 168 -52.41 51.33 -37.12
CA SER A 168 -52.78 50.99 -38.51
C SER A 168 -52.60 52.16 -39.49
N THR A 169 -52.17 51.90 -40.74
CA THR A 169 -52.66 52.49 -42.03
C THR A 169 -51.85 51.96 -43.25
N PRO A 170 -52.32 52.08 -44.52
CA PRO A 170 -51.98 51.10 -45.58
C PRO A 170 -50.96 51.52 -46.67
N TYR A 171 -50.49 50.51 -47.41
CA TYR A 171 -49.74 50.50 -48.70
C TYR A 171 -50.26 51.47 -49.79
N PRO A 172 -49.48 51.86 -50.84
CA PRO A 172 -48.49 51.06 -51.62
C PRO A 172 -47.11 51.80 -51.84
N SER A 173 -46.19 51.56 -52.79
CA SER A 173 -46.23 50.86 -54.11
C SER A 173 -44.84 50.48 -54.72
N THR A 174 -44.85 49.44 -55.59
CA THR A 174 -44.17 49.34 -56.92
C THR A 174 -42.63 49.40 -57.12
N SER A 175 -42.08 48.27 -57.63
CA SER A 175 -40.90 48.08 -58.53
C SER A 175 -39.48 48.48 -58.03
N LEU A 176 -38.34 48.04 -58.59
CA LEU A 176 -38.04 47.18 -59.77
C LEU A 176 -36.72 46.38 -59.54
N PHE A 177 -36.53 45.31 -60.33
CA PHE A 177 -35.33 44.47 -60.56
C PHE A 177 -34.06 45.27 -61.00
N PRO A 178 -32.84 44.65 -61.17
CA PRO A 178 -32.20 43.54 -60.41
C PRO A 178 -30.63 43.59 -60.35
N ASP A 179 -30.04 42.48 -59.86
CA ASP A 179 -28.68 41.98 -60.16
C ASP A 179 -27.49 42.85 -59.66
N VAL A 180 -26.24 42.38 -59.51
CA VAL A 180 -25.52 41.28 -60.18
C VAL A 180 -24.47 40.68 -59.21
N TYR A 181 -24.05 39.42 -59.43
CA TYR A 181 -22.77 38.70 -59.12
C TYR A 181 -21.84 39.03 -57.92
N GLU A 182 -20.92 38.17 -57.47
CA GLU A 182 -20.75 36.70 -57.33
C GLU A 182 -19.36 36.53 -56.66
N THR A 183 -19.14 35.66 -55.66
CA THR A 183 -18.56 34.33 -55.89
C THR A 183 -18.34 33.60 -54.55
N ASN A 184 -18.85 32.36 -54.47
CA ASN A 184 -18.19 31.14 -53.98
C ASN A 184 -17.41 31.16 -52.62
N ARG A 185 -17.53 30.16 -51.74
CA ARG A 185 -17.61 28.72 -52.04
C ARG A 185 -18.12 27.87 -50.85
N LYS A 186 -19.14 27.03 -51.11
CA LYS A 186 -19.60 25.79 -50.41
C LYS A 186 -19.71 25.80 -48.87
N LEU A 187 -20.91 25.72 -48.29
CA LEU A 187 -21.79 24.53 -48.18
C LEU A 187 -21.14 23.38 -47.38
N LYS A 188 -21.50 23.18 -46.11
CA LYS A 188 -22.75 22.60 -45.57
C LYS A 188 -22.75 21.06 -45.59
N SER A 189 -22.86 20.46 -44.41
CA SER A 189 -23.57 19.20 -44.17
C SER A 189 -23.90 19.06 -42.68
N PRO A 190 -25.18 18.87 -42.32
CA PRO A 190 -25.57 18.20 -41.10
C PRO A 190 -26.01 16.75 -41.37
N SER A 191 -25.96 15.94 -40.31
CA SER A 191 -26.84 14.78 -40.03
C SER A 191 -26.56 13.39 -40.62
N PHE A 192 -26.30 12.47 -39.67
CA PHE A 192 -26.88 11.11 -39.50
C PHE A 192 -26.51 9.94 -40.45
N GLY A 193 -26.32 8.75 -39.86
CA GLY A 193 -26.71 7.49 -40.51
C GLY A 193 -25.77 6.25 -40.45
N LEU A 194 -25.60 5.64 -39.27
CA LEU A 194 -25.51 4.19 -38.98
C LEU A 194 -24.93 3.14 -40.00
N ILE A 195 -23.89 2.39 -39.56
CA ILE A 195 -23.72 0.89 -39.55
C ILE A 195 -23.88 0.12 -40.90
N PRO A 196 -22.90 -0.71 -41.41
CA PRO A 196 -22.47 -1.98 -40.77
C PRO A 196 -21.03 -2.55 -40.99
N HIS A 197 -20.73 -3.58 -40.18
CA HIS A 197 -19.75 -4.70 -40.25
C HIS A 197 -18.72 -4.87 -41.40
N SER A 198 -17.47 -5.26 -41.05
CA SER A 198 -16.74 -6.45 -41.58
C SER A 198 -15.27 -6.57 -41.12
N GLY A 199 -14.90 -7.65 -40.39
CA GLY A 199 -13.51 -8.17 -40.15
C GLY A 199 -12.48 -7.24 -39.48
N SER A 200 -11.35 -7.64 -38.88
CA SER A 200 -10.73 -8.94 -38.54
C SER A 200 -9.34 -8.61 -37.92
N ASP A 201 -8.74 -9.26 -36.92
CA ASP A 201 -9.11 -10.46 -36.14
C ASP A 201 -8.27 -10.59 -34.82
N SER A 202 -8.22 -11.79 -34.22
CA SER A 202 -7.24 -12.33 -33.25
C SER A 202 -7.40 -12.10 -31.72
N MET A 203 -7.45 -13.25 -31.02
CA MET A 203 -7.06 -13.56 -29.63
C MET A 203 -7.82 -12.95 -28.44
N LEU A 204 -8.99 -13.54 -28.20
CA LEU A 204 -9.45 -14.00 -26.88
C LEU A 204 -8.53 -15.15 -26.36
N LEU A 205 -8.48 -15.59 -25.08
CA LEU A 205 -9.30 -15.30 -23.90
C LEU A 205 -8.50 -15.62 -22.59
N ASN A 206 -8.88 -14.93 -21.50
CA ASN A 206 -8.82 -15.28 -20.06
C ASN A 206 -7.89 -16.38 -19.52
N CYS A 207 -7.19 -16.02 -18.44
CA CYS A 207 -6.83 -16.95 -17.36
C CYS A 207 -8.04 -17.14 -16.43
N ASP A 208 -8.36 -18.38 -16.05
CA ASP A 208 -9.14 -18.64 -14.83
C ASP A 208 -8.78 -20.00 -14.18
N ASP A 209 -9.12 -20.12 -12.90
CA ASP A 209 -8.65 -21.10 -11.90
C ASP A 209 -9.00 -22.59 -12.15
N LYS A 210 -8.03 -23.51 -11.97
CA LYS A 210 -8.13 -24.58 -10.93
C LYS A 210 -6.95 -25.55 -10.75
N SER A 211 -6.49 -25.60 -9.50
CA SER A 211 -6.03 -26.75 -8.69
C SER A 211 -5.97 -28.18 -9.31
N ARG A 212 -4.90 -28.94 -8.96
CA ARG A 212 -4.91 -30.14 -8.05
C ARG A 212 -3.94 -31.28 -8.48
N LYS A 213 -3.07 -31.73 -7.54
CA LYS A 213 -2.37 -33.05 -7.40
C LYS A 213 -1.69 -33.66 -8.66
N TYR A 214 -0.44 -34.11 -8.58
CA TYR A 214 0.07 -35.13 -7.65
C TYR A 214 1.49 -34.83 -7.14
#